data_AF-A0A1J3CI51-F1
#
_entry.id   AF-A0A1J3CI51-F1
#
_cell.length_a   1.000
_cell.length_b   1.000
_cell.length_c   1.000
_cell.angle_alpha   90.00
_cell.angle_beta   90.00
_cell.angle_gamma   90.00
#
_symmetry.space_group_name_H-M   'P 1'
#
loop_
_entity.id
_entity.type
_entity.pdbx_description
1 polymer ?
#
loop_
_entity_poly.entity_id
_entity_poly.type
_entity_poly.pdbx_seq_one_letter_code
_entity_poly.pdbx_strand_id
1 'polypeptide(L)'
;WQIIPSNEFRSGGLSKQNLTSHVGPISLAMFLSAHYAGEDMVMKVKSGESWKKVFGPVFTYLNCLPDQTSDPLLLWQDAKTQMLVEVQSWPYDFPASEDFA
;
A
#
# COMPACT_ATOMS: atom_id res chain seq x y z
N TRP A 1 -7.12 7.67 3.41
CA TRP A 1 -5.64 7.62 3.40
C TRP A 1 -5.17 6.22 3.07
N GLN A 2 -4.13 6.07 2.26
CA GLN A 2 -3.48 4.77 2.06
C GLN A 2 -2.27 4.68 2.96
N ILE A 3 -2.23 3.65 3.80
CA ILE A 3 -1.13 3.40 4.73
C ILE A 3 -0.46 2.09 4.36
N ILE A 4 0.86 2.12 4.24
CA ILE A 4 1.70 0.99 3.82
C ILE A 4 2.83 0.88 4.84
N PRO A 5 2.73 -0.04 5.82
CA PRO A 5 3.68 -0.10 6.93
C PRO A 5 5.01 -0.76 6.58
N SER A 6 5.06 -1.55 5.50
CA SER A 6 6.28 -2.17 4.98
C SER A 6 6.36 -2.03 3.46
N ASN A 7 7.58 -1.88 2.94
CA ASN A 7 7.85 -1.81 1.49
C ASN A 7 8.34 -3.15 0.92
N GLU A 8 8.43 -4.22 1.72
CA GLU A 8 9.02 -5.51 1.32
C GLU A 8 8.34 -6.18 0.11
N PHE A 9 7.04 -5.92 -0.08
CA PHE A 9 6.29 -6.50 -1.19
C PHE A 9 6.53 -5.78 -2.52
N ARG A 10 7.19 -4.61 -2.50
CA ARG A 10 7.42 -3.76 -3.68
C ARG A 10 8.63 -4.23 -4.48
N SER A 11 8.60 -3.98 -5.78
CA SER A 11 9.70 -4.27 -6.71
C SER A 11 10.43 -2.98 -7.14
N GLY A 12 11.68 -3.12 -7.59
CA GLY A 12 12.51 -2.04 -8.13
C GLY A 12 13.25 -1.16 -7.11
N GLY A 13 13.25 -1.55 -5.84
CA GLY A 13 14.06 -0.91 -4.79
C GLY A 13 13.58 0.49 -4.38
N LEU A 14 14.40 1.15 -3.55
CA LEU A 14 14.07 2.43 -2.88
C LEU A 14 13.66 3.53 -3.86
N SER A 15 14.26 3.57 -5.05
CA SER A 15 14.08 4.64 -6.02
C SER A 15 12.92 4.40 -7.00
N LYS A 16 12.28 3.22 -6.99
CA LYS A 16 11.17 2.96 -7.92
C LYS A 16 9.92 3.74 -7.50
N GLN A 17 9.52 4.64 -8.39
CA GLN A 17 8.29 5.41 -8.28
C GLN A 17 7.10 4.61 -8.82
N ASN A 18 5.92 4.94 -8.29
CA ASN A 18 4.63 4.46 -8.74
C ASN A 18 3.58 5.55 -8.53
N LEU A 19 2.44 5.41 -9.19
CA LEU A 19 1.31 6.34 -9.04
C LEU A 19 0.68 6.18 -7.65
N THR A 20 0.24 7.28 -7.05
CA THR A 20 -0.47 7.31 -5.76
C THR A 20 -1.91 7.81 -5.89
N SER A 21 -2.27 8.37 -7.04
CA SER A 21 -3.62 8.85 -7.37
C SER A 21 -3.90 8.77 -8.87
N HIS A 22 -5.17 8.93 -9.24
CA HIS A 22 -5.64 9.06 -10.62
C HIS A 22 -6.64 10.24 -10.73
N VAL A 23 -7.18 10.50 -11.92
CA VAL A 23 -8.19 11.55 -12.14
C VAL A 23 -9.39 11.36 -11.19
N GLY A 24 -9.84 12.46 -10.59
CA GLY A 24 -10.92 12.46 -9.60
C GLY A 24 -10.46 12.02 -8.20
N PRO A 25 -11.39 11.59 -7.33
CA PRO A 25 -11.08 11.19 -5.95
C PRO A 25 -10.59 9.72 -5.89
N ILE A 26 -9.62 9.35 -6.72
CA ILE A 26 -9.10 7.99 -6.81
C ILE A 26 -7.69 7.96 -6.19
N SER A 27 -7.54 7.18 -5.13
CA SER A 27 -6.24 6.85 -4.53
C SER A 27 -5.78 5.48 -4.99
N LEU A 28 -4.49 5.31 -5.31
CA LEU A 28 -3.93 4.11 -5.92
C LEU A 28 -2.86 3.44 -5.04
N ALA A 29 -3.09 2.17 -4.69
CA ALA A 29 -2.08 1.32 -4.07
C ALA A 29 -1.45 0.42 -5.13
N MET A 30 -0.33 0.86 -5.70
CA MET A 30 0.34 0.12 -6.79
C MET A 30 1.19 -1.02 -6.23
N PHE A 31 0.87 -2.26 -6.62
CA PHE A 31 1.62 -3.45 -6.19
C PHE A 31 2.76 -3.81 -7.15
N LEU A 32 2.48 -3.84 -8.45
CA LEU A 32 3.46 -4.13 -9.51
C LEU A 32 3.10 -3.33 -10.76
N SER A 33 4.10 -2.79 -11.45
CA SER A 33 3.89 -2.01 -12.67
C SER A 33 5.19 -1.84 -13.47
N ALA A 34 5.05 -1.80 -14.79
CA ALA A 34 6.11 -1.43 -15.74
C ALA A 34 6.45 0.07 -15.72
N HIS A 35 5.65 0.92 -15.04
CA HIS A 35 5.87 2.36 -15.03
C HIS A 35 7.29 2.71 -14.55
N TYR A 36 7.97 3.55 -15.33
CA TYR A 36 9.33 4.06 -15.07
C TYR A 36 10.45 3.00 -15.03
N ALA A 37 10.18 1.76 -15.45
CA ALA A 37 11.20 0.70 -15.45
C ALA A 37 11.00 -0.40 -16.51
N GLY A 38 9.93 -0.34 -17.31
CA GLY A 38 9.69 -1.24 -18.44
C GLY A 38 9.21 -2.64 -18.05
N GLU A 39 9.08 -3.50 -19.05
CA GLU A 39 8.55 -4.88 -18.90
C GLU A 39 9.43 -5.77 -18.02
N ASP A 40 10.71 -5.45 -17.88
CA ASP A 40 11.64 -6.21 -17.04
C ASP A 40 11.34 -6.10 -15.55
N MET A 41 10.53 -5.12 -15.13
CA MET A 41 10.03 -5.01 -13.76
C MET A 41 8.70 -5.71 -13.52
N VAL A 42 8.09 -6.33 -14.53
CA VAL A 42 6.82 -7.06 -14.39
C VAL A 42 7.10 -8.56 -14.26
N MET A 43 6.30 -9.24 -13.45
CA MET A 43 6.37 -10.69 -13.28
C MET A 43 6.00 -11.39 -14.59
N LYS A 44 6.88 -12.27 -15.07
CA LYS A 44 6.69 -13.06 -16.30
C LYS A 44 6.30 -14.48 -15.90
N VAL A 45 4.99 -14.78 -15.93
CA VAL A 45 4.44 -16.12 -15.62
C VAL A 45 4.20 -16.87 -16.92
N LYS A 46 4.67 -18.12 -17.02
CA LYS A 46 4.46 -18.95 -18.21
C LYS A 46 3.07 -19.60 -18.21
N SER A 47 2.63 -19.99 -19.40
CA SER A 47 1.41 -20.81 -19.53
C SER A 47 1.55 -22.10 -18.73
N GLY A 48 0.56 -22.40 -17.88
CA GLY A 48 0.55 -23.57 -17.00
C GLY A 48 1.37 -23.44 -15.72
N GLU A 49 2.06 -22.32 -15.47
CA GLU A 49 2.84 -22.11 -14.26
C GLU A 49 1.94 -21.67 -13.09
N SER A 50 1.92 -22.47 -12.03
CA SER A 50 1.25 -22.11 -10.78
C SER A 50 2.14 -21.16 -9.98
N TRP A 51 1.58 -20.02 -9.58
CA TRP A 51 2.28 -19.04 -8.76
C TRP A 51 1.35 -18.44 -7.71
N LYS A 52 1.94 -18.05 -6.58
CA LYS A 52 1.27 -17.32 -5.51
C LYS A 52 2.22 -16.23 -5.02
N LYS A 53 1.73 -15.00 -4.90
CA LYS A 53 2.47 -13.89 -4.29
C LYS A 53 1.51 -13.09 -3.42
N VAL A 54 1.94 -12.83 -2.20
CA VAL A 54 1.24 -11.94 -1.27
C VAL A 54 1.77 -10.52 -1.46
N PHE A 55 0.85 -9.55 -1.56
CA PHE A 55 1.15 -8.12 -1.59
C PHE A 55 0.53 -7.45 -0.37
N GLY A 56 1.26 -6.49 0.21
CA GLY A 56 0.81 -5.74 1.36
C GLY A 56 1.55 -6.12 2.65
N PRO A 57 0.95 -5.80 3.82
CA PRO A 57 -0.41 -5.26 3.98
C PRO A 57 -0.53 -3.83 3.45
N VAL A 58 -1.73 -3.47 2.99
CA VAL A 58 -2.10 -2.10 2.62
C VAL A 58 -3.42 -1.75 3.28
N PHE A 59 -3.45 -0.62 3.96
CA PHE A 59 -4.59 -0.17 4.74
C PHE A 59 -5.26 1.01 4.04
N THR A 60 -6.58 0.92 3.90
CA THR A 60 -7.43 2.07 3.54
C THR A 60 -7.99 2.65 4.83
N TYR A 61 -7.37 3.72 5.31
CA TYR A 61 -7.80 4.39 6.53
C TYR A 61 -8.77 5.54 6.20
N LEU A 62 -9.94 5.52 6.82
CA LEU A 62 -10.99 6.53 6.65
C LEU A 62 -11.19 7.22 7.99
N ASN A 63 -11.14 8.55 7.97
CA ASN A 63 -11.45 9.40 9.13
C ASN A 63 -12.32 10.58 8.69
N CYS A 64 -12.91 11.26 9.67
CA CYS A 64 -13.76 12.42 9.47
C CYS A 64 -13.53 13.45 10.57
N LEU A 65 -13.95 14.68 10.32
CA LEU A 65 -13.99 15.73 11.32
C LEU A 65 -15.31 15.67 12.09
N PRO A 66 -15.33 16.09 13.37
CA PRO A 66 -16.55 16.13 14.16
C PRO A 66 -17.54 17.18 13.64
N ASP A 67 -17.06 18.25 13.02
CA ASP A 67 -17.86 19.30 12.40
C ASP A 67 -17.14 19.94 11.20
N GLN A 68 -17.83 20.83 10.48
CA GLN A 68 -17.31 21.52 9.29
C GLN A 68 -16.40 22.73 9.62
N THR A 69 -16.32 23.13 10.88
CA THR A 69 -15.51 24.28 11.33
C THR A 69 -14.13 23.88 11.82
N SER A 70 -13.95 22.60 12.11
CA SER A 70 -12.70 22.00 12.53
C SER A 70 -11.62 22.13 11.45
N ASP A 71 -10.37 22.31 11.87
CA ASP A 71 -9.23 22.42 10.96
C ASP A 71 -9.02 21.10 10.17
N PRO A 72 -9.09 21.11 8.83
CA PRO A 72 -8.84 19.92 8.01
C PRO A 72 -7.47 19.28 8.20
N LEU A 73 -6.47 20.01 8.70
CA LEU A 73 -5.15 19.45 9.02
C LEU A 73 -5.21 18.37 10.11
N LEU A 74 -6.26 18.37 10.95
CA LEU A 74 -6.47 17.33 11.95
C LEU A 74 -6.63 15.95 11.30
N LEU A 75 -7.27 15.85 10.12
CA LEU A 75 -7.40 14.58 9.38
C LEU A 75 -6.04 14.02 8.98
N TRP A 76 -5.11 14.88 8.58
CA TRP A 76 -3.75 14.48 8.19
C TRP A 76 -2.90 14.08 9.40
N GLN A 77 -3.04 14.80 10.51
CA GLN A 77 -2.34 14.47 11.75
C GLN A 77 -2.79 13.12 12.29
N ASP A 78 -4.10 12.88 12.31
CA ASP A 78 -4.71 11.61 12.69
C ASP A 78 -4.25 10.46 11.79
N ALA A 79 -4.28 10.63 10.46
CA ALA A 79 -3.77 9.63 9.53
C ALA A 79 -2.28 9.30 9.72
N LYS A 80 -1.46 10.29 10.10
CA LYS A 80 -0.04 10.07 10.44
C LYS A 80 0.12 9.26 11.73
N THR A 81 -0.69 9.56 12.75
CA THR A 81 -0.71 8.79 13.99
C THR A 81 -1.08 7.35 13.71
N GLN A 82 -2.14 7.11 12.93
CA GLN A 82 -2.52 5.75 12.52
C GLN A 82 -1.39 5.06 11.75
N MET A 83 -0.73 5.76 10.82
CA MET A 83 0.40 5.20 10.07
C MET A 83 1.53 4.72 10.98
N LEU A 84 1.86 5.46 12.04
CA LEU A 84 2.86 5.05 13.01
C LEU A 84 2.46 3.78 13.77
N VAL A 85 1.18 3.65 14.13
CA VAL A 85 0.65 2.42 14.74
C VAL A 85 0.84 1.23 13.80
N GLU A 86 0.47 1.37 12.52
CA GLU A 86 0.60 0.27 11.57
C GLU A 86 2.06 -0.11 11.29
N VAL A 87 2.97 0.87 11.26
CA VAL A 87 4.41 0.63 11.09
C VAL A 87 4.98 -0.11 12.30
N GLN A 88 4.60 0.27 13.52
CA GLN A 88 5.06 -0.37 14.75
C GLN A 88 4.47 -1.77 14.95
N SER A 89 3.28 -2.01 14.39
CA SER A 89 2.60 -3.30 14.46
C SER A 89 3.12 -4.31 13.42
N TRP A 90 3.97 -3.88 12.48
CA TRP A 90 4.62 -4.78 11.52
C TRP A 90 5.80 -5.53 12.16
N PRO A 91 5.93 -6.87 11.98
CA PRO A 91 5.03 -7.77 11.25
C PRO A 91 3.79 -8.15 12.06
N TYR A 92 2.63 -8.20 11.39
CA TYR A 92 1.40 -8.72 12.00
C TYR A 92 1.45 -10.25 12.13
N ASP A 93 0.58 -10.81 12.96
CA ASP A 93 0.45 -12.27 13.10
C ASP A 93 -0.36 -12.91 11.97
N PHE A 94 -1.38 -12.21 11.43
CA PHE A 94 -2.27 -12.79 10.41
C PHE A 94 -1.59 -13.22 9.11
N PRO A 95 -0.52 -12.56 8.60
CA PRO A 95 0.21 -13.03 7.43
C PRO A 95 0.93 -14.37 7.65
N ALA A 96 1.08 -14.82 8.90
CA ALA A 96 1.64 -16.14 9.21
C ALA A 96 0.59 -17.28 9.10
N SER A 97 -0.66 -17.00 8.73
CA SER A 97 -1.68 -18.04 8.55
C SER A 97 -1.43 -18.88 7.29
N GLU A 98 -2.01 -20.08 7.26
CA GLU A 98 -1.92 -21.00 6.10
C GLU A 98 -2.51 -20.39 4.81
N ASP A 99 -3.41 -19.41 4.92
CA ASP A 99 -3.99 -18.71 3.77
C ASP A 99 -2.92 -17.95 2.98
N PHE A 100 -1.85 -17.50 3.64
CA PHE A 100 -0.75 -16.71 3.07
C PHE A 100 0.57 -17.49 2.92
N ALA A 101 0.62 -18.74 3.40
CA ALA A 101 1.75 -19.67 3.24
C ALA A 101 2.00 -20.10 1.80
#